data_AF-A0A212AP82-F1
#
_entry.id   AF-A0A212AP82-F1
#
_cell.length_a   1.000
_cell.length_b   1.000
_cell.length_c   1.000
_cell.angle_alpha   90.00
_cell.angle_beta   90.00
_cell.angle_gamma   90.00
#
_symmetry.space_group_name_H-M   'P 1'
#
loop_
_entity.id
_entity.type
_entity.pdbx_description
1 polymer ?
#
loop_
_entity_poly.entity_id
_entity_poly.type
_entity_poly.pdbx_seq_one_letter_code
_entity_poly.pdbx_strand_id
1 'polypeptide(L)'
;MTILTGDCREQMPWHAPYDMILADPPYGGTSLAWDRRVEGWVGLARAALTPTGSLWVFGSLRSFMATADRFTDAGLRIAQEVVWEKQNGTGFHADRFKRVHELAVQFYPAETTWRDIYNDVQTTPDATARTVRRKRRPPHTGKIDAGHYVSHDGGPRLMRSVIYLRNCHGRAIHPTEKPAALLEILIRTSCPEGGLVGDWFAGSGAAGEACRLSGRRYIGCEIDPDMAERARARIATVLPFHDGGPS
;
A
#
# COMPACT_ATOMS: atom_id res chain seq x y z
N MET A 1 -4.73 -1.66 18.08
CA MET A 1 -5.13 -0.81 16.95
C MET A 1 -5.36 0.58 17.49
N THR A 2 -4.66 1.58 16.96
CA THR A 2 -4.76 2.95 17.49
C THR A 2 -4.86 3.94 16.34
N ILE A 3 -5.74 4.92 16.46
CA ILE A 3 -5.77 6.12 15.60
C ILE A 3 -5.54 7.32 16.51
N LEU A 4 -4.46 8.05 16.24
CA LEU A 4 -4.13 9.32 16.86
C LEU A 4 -4.82 10.46 16.11
N THR A 5 -5.14 11.53 16.83
CA THR A 5 -5.61 12.78 16.23
C THR A 5 -4.48 13.79 16.31
N GLY A 6 -4.04 14.33 15.18
CA GLY A 6 -2.98 15.34 15.14
C GLY A 6 -2.15 15.37 13.86
N ASP A 7 -1.05 16.10 13.90
CA ASP A 7 -0.11 16.19 12.77
C ASP A 7 0.79 14.95 12.71
N CYS A 8 0.85 14.32 11.54
CA CYS A 8 1.67 13.13 11.35
C CYS A 8 3.15 13.34 11.63
N ARG A 9 3.68 14.54 11.38
CA ARG A 9 5.10 14.87 11.57
C ARG A 9 5.46 14.92 13.05
N GLU A 10 4.50 15.28 13.90
CA GLU A 10 4.67 15.33 15.34
C GLU A 10 4.51 13.95 15.98
N GLN A 11 3.57 13.14 15.48
CA GLN A 11 3.22 11.85 16.08
C GLN A 11 4.15 10.70 15.61
N MET A 12 4.48 10.65 14.32
CA MET A 12 5.18 9.52 13.70
C MET A 12 6.48 9.10 14.39
N PRO A 13 7.38 10.02 14.83
CA PRO A 13 8.66 9.63 15.42
C PRO A 13 8.53 8.87 16.76
N TRP A 14 7.47 9.11 17.53
CA TRP A 14 7.31 8.57 18.89
C TRP A 14 6.85 7.12 18.94
N HIS A 15 6.37 6.58 17.81
CA HIS A 15 5.84 5.21 17.75
C HIS A 15 6.64 4.29 16.82
N ALA A 16 7.81 4.75 16.38
CA ALA A 16 8.80 3.97 15.66
C ALA A 16 9.37 2.82 16.54
N PRO A 17 9.95 1.77 15.93
CA PRO A 17 10.11 1.55 14.48
C PRO A 17 8.91 0.82 13.84
N TYR A 18 8.70 1.03 12.54
CA TYR A 18 7.65 0.39 11.73
C TYR A 18 8.24 -0.66 10.78
N ASP A 19 7.60 -1.82 10.67
CA ASP A 19 7.91 -2.80 9.63
C ASP A 19 7.38 -2.34 8.26
N MET A 20 6.26 -1.62 8.28
CA MET A 20 5.70 -1.01 7.08
C MET A 20 5.10 0.35 7.41
N ILE A 21 5.30 1.32 6.53
CA ILE A 21 4.54 2.56 6.52
C ILE A 21 3.64 2.57 5.28
N LEU A 22 2.38 2.92 5.46
CA LEU A 22 1.43 3.22 4.40
C LEU A 22 1.15 4.73 4.38
N ALA A 23 1.05 5.31 3.19
CA ALA A 23 0.73 6.72 3.04
C ALA A 23 -0.14 6.98 1.80
N ASP A 24 -1.25 7.69 2.00
CA ASP A 24 -2.00 8.35 0.93
C ASP A 24 -2.08 9.86 1.23
N PRO A 25 -0.97 10.58 1.04
CA PRO A 25 -0.89 11.98 1.43
C PRO A 25 -1.76 12.86 0.53
N PRO A 26 -2.19 14.04 1.02
CA PRO A 26 -2.73 15.08 0.15
C PRO A 26 -1.67 15.56 -0.86
N TYR A 27 -2.06 15.69 -2.14
CA TYR A 27 -1.14 16.02 -3.23
C TYR A 27 -1.21 17.49 -3.65
N GLY A 28 -2.19 18.27 -3.15
CA GLY A 28 -2.40 19.67 -3.53
C GLY A 28 -2.90 19.83 -4.96
N GLY A 29 -3.67 18.86 -5.46
CA GLY A 29 -4.17 18.82 -6.83
C GLY A 29 -5.60 19.35 -7.01
N THR A 30 -6.31 19.61 -5.91
CA THR A 30 -7.71 20.02 -5.89
C THR A 30 -7.92 21.34 -5.14
N SER A 31 -9.09 21.94 -5.31
CA SER A 31 -9.50 23.15 -4.58
C SER A 31 -9.93 22.88 -3.13
N LEU A 32 -10.01 21.61 -2.71
CA LEU A 32 -10.47 21.22 -1.37
C LEU A 32 -9.49 21.72 -0.31
N ALA A 33 -10.03 22.14 0.84
CA ALA A 33 -9.22 22.72 1.92
C ALA A 33 -8.23 21.72 2.54
N TRP A 34 -8.61 20.45 2.59
CA TRP A 34 -7.77 19.36 3.13
C TRP A 34 -6.68 18.90 2.16
N ASP A 35 -6.81 19.16 0.86
CA ASP A 35 -5.82 18.74 -0.14
C ASP A 35 -4.69 19.77 -0.23
N ARG A 36 -3.83 19.73 0.78
CA ARG A 36 -2.64 20.58 0.90
C ARG A 36 -1.43 19.70 1.13
N ARG A 37 -0.39 19.85 0.30
CA ARG A 37 0.83 19.04 0.43
C ARG A 37 1.42 19.16 1.83
N VAL A 38 1.76 18.01 2.39
CA VAL A 38 2.52 17.92 3.63
C VAL A 38 3.99 17.76 3.27
N GLU A 39 4.82 18.66 3.79
CA GLU A 39 6.27 18.65 3.55
C GLU A 39 7.01 18.01 4.74
N GLY A 40 8.19 17.44 4.47
CA GLY A 40 9.09 16.88 5.51
C GLY A 40 8.72 15.50 6.05
N TRP A 41 7.53 14.97 5.78
CA TRP A 41 7.11 13.66 6.31
C TRP A 41 7.91 12.48 5.73
N VAL A 42 8.43 12.58 4.50
CA VAL A 42 9.14 11.46 3.84
C VAL A 42 10.44 11.11 4.58
N GLY A 43 11.19 12.12 5.03
CA GLY A 43 12.39 11.92 5.83
C GLY A 43 12.09 11.30 7.20
N LEU A 44 11.01 11.76 7.85
CA LEU A 44 10.54 11.17 9.10
C LEU A 44 10.11 9.72 8.92
N ALA A 45 9.40 9.42 7.82
CA ALA A 45 8.98 8.06 7.48
C ALA A 45 10.18 7.15 7.26
N ARG A 46 11.20 7.60 6.50
CA ARG A 46 12.44 6.82 6.37
C ARG A 46 13.06 6.58 7.74
N ALA A 47 13.25 7.61 8.56
CA ALA A 47 13.91 7.48 9.86
C ALA A 47 13.17 6.53 10.81
N ALA A 48 11.85 6.41 10.67
CA ALA A 48 11.02 5.57 11.51
C ALA A 48 10.86 4.12 11.01
N LEU A 49 11.28 3.78 9.79
CA LEU A 49 11.25 2.40 9.30
C LEU A 49 12.33 1.54 9.98
N THR A 50 12.03 0.26 10.19
CA THR A 50 13.06 -0.75 10.46
C THR A 50 14.03 -0.82 9.26
N PRO A 51 15.27 -1.32 9.45
CA PRO A 51 16.23 -1.45 8.34
C PRO A 51 15.72 -2.28 7.16
N THR A 52 14.79 -3.21 7.41
CA THR A 52 14.22 -4.13 6.42
C THR A 52 12.78 -3.76 6.02
N GLY A 53 12.25 -2.66 6.55
CA GLY A 53 10.88 -2.22 6.35
C GLY A 53 10.63 -1.54 5.01
N SER A 54 9.36 -1.40 4.65
CA SER A 54 8.93 -0.78 3.39
C SER A 54 7.97 0.38 3.60
N LEU A 55 8.06 1.39 2.73
CA LEU A 55 7.08 2.47 2.61
C LEU A 55 6.24 2.23 1.35
N TRP A 56 4.92 2.17 1.49
CA TRP A 56 3.98 2.17 0.37
C TRP A 56 3.26 3.51 0.29
N VAL A 57 3.38 4.18 -0.86
CA VAL A 57 2.74 5.47 -1.11
C VAL A 57 1.76 5.34 -2.26
N PHE A 58 0.53 5.81 -2.07
CA PHE A 58 -0.44 5.93 -3.15
C PHE A 58 -0.14 7.18 -4.00
N GLY A 59 -0.84 7.33 -5.12
CA GLY A 59 -0.84 8.58 -5.86
C GLY A 59 -0.93 8.40 -7.36
N SER A 60 -0.77 9.51 -8.08
CA SER A 60 -0.74 9.52 -9.54
C SER A 60 0.69 9.63 -10.05
N LEU A 61 0.93 9.18 -11.29
CA LEU A 61 2.24 9.37 -11.94
C LEU A 61 2.71 10.83 -11.90
N ARG A 62 1.79 11.79 -12.06
CA ARG A 62 2.10 13.22 -11.96
C ARG A 62 2.61 13.59 -10.56
N SER A 63 1.98 13.05 -9.52
CA SER A 63 2.37 13.30 -8.13
C SER A 63 3.76 12.74 -7.84
N PHE A 64 4.05 11.52 -8.30
CA PHE A 64 5.37 10.90 -8.14
C PHE A 64 6.45 11.65 -8.89
N MET A 65 6.21 12.05 -10.15
CA MET A 65 7.17 12.83 -10.92
C MET A 65 7.47 14.20 -10.27
N ALA A 66 6.49 14.79 -9.60
CA ALA A 66 6.65 16.07 -8.91
C ALA A 66 7.34 15.97 -7.54
N THR A 67 7.58 14.76 -7.03
CA THR A 67 8.10 14.53 -5.66
C THR A 67 9.20 13.47 -5.59
N ALA A 68 9.71 13.01 -6.74
CA ALA A 68 10.67 11.91 -6.82
C ALA A 68 12.01 12.22 -6.11
N ASP A 69 12.44 13.47 -6.16
CA ASP A 69 13.60 14.01 -5.44
C ASP A 69 13.47 13.79 -3.93
N ARG A 70 12.29 14.08 -3.35
CA ARG A 70 12.05 13.94 -1.90
C ARG A 70 12.27 12.53 -1.37
N PHE A 71 11.93 11.50 -2.15
CA PHE A 71 12.18 10.11 -1.77
C PHE A 71 13.66 9.77 -1.89
N THR A 72 14.30 10.21 -2.96
CA THR A 72 15.73 9.95 -3.21
C THR A 72 16.59 10.64 -2.15
N ASP A 73 16.31 11.91 -1.84
CA ASP A 73 17.00 12.70 -0.83
C ASP A 73 16.80 12.14 0.58
N ALA A 74 15.65 11.51 0.84
CA ALA A 74 15.41 10.79 2.09
C ALA A 74 16.14 9.44 2.15
N GLY A 75 16.88 9.02 1.13
CA GLY A 75 17.57 7.72 1.12
C GLY A 75 16.63 6.54 0.87
N LEU A 76 15.56 6.74 0.11
CA LEU A 76 14.63 5.69 -0.29
C LEU A 76 14.82 5.32 -1.77
N ARG A 77 14.68 4.04 -2.09
CA ARG A 77 14.72 3.50 -3.45
C ARG A 77 13.41 2.84 -3.81
N ILE A 78 12.96 3.00 -5.06
CA ILE A 78 11.78 2.32 -5.59
C ILE A 78 12.09 0.82 -5.74
N ALA A 79 11.19 -0.02 -5.25
CA ALA A 79 11.21 -1.46 -5.48
C ALA A 79 10.32 -1.87 -6.66
N GLN A 80 9.05 -1.48 -6.59
CA GLN A 80 8.02 -1.86 -7.54
C GLN A 80 6.81 -0.93 -7.43
N GLU A 81 5.97 -0.97 -8.46
CA GLU A 81 4.68 -0.29 -8.51
C GLU A 81 3.53 -1.27 -8.76
N VAL A 82 2.40 -0.98 -8.12
CA VAL A 82 1.11 -1.62 -8.35
C VAL A 82 0.17 -0.62 -8.98
N VAL A 83 -0.46 -1.01 -10.09
CA VAL A 83 -1.54 -0.28 -10.74
C VAL A 83 -2.86 -0.80 -10.18
N TRP A 84 -3.52 -0.01 -9.34
CA TRP A 84 -4.87 -0.28 -8.91
C TRP A 84 -5.86 0.19 -9.98
N GLU A 85 -6.45 -0.76 -10.70
CA GLU A 85 -7.51 -0.53 -11.67
C GLU A 85 -8.89 -0.53 -10.98
N LYS A 86 -9.72 0.47 -11.32
CA LYS A 86 -11.03 0.73 -10.76
C LYS A 86 -12.10 0.56 -11.83
N GLN A 87 -13.29 0.11 -11.43
CA GLN A 87 -14.46 -0.03 -12.32
C GLN A 87 -14.90 1.30 -12.93
N ASN A 88 -14.75 2.39 -12.17
CA ASN A 88 -15.14 3.73 -12.57
C ASN A 88 -13.95 4.68 -12.44
N GLY A 89 -13.61 5.33 -13.54
CA GLY A 89 -12.62 6.41 -13.56
C GLY A 89 -13.20 7.79 -13.29
N THR A 90 -12.32 8.71 -12.91
CA THR A 90 -12.63 10.13 -12.66
C THR A 90 -12.36 10.97 -13.91
N GLY A 91 -13.17 12.00 -14.15
CA GLY A 91 -12.96 13.00 -15.22
C GLY A 91 -14.25 13.29 -16.01
N PHE A 92 -14.56 14.57 -16.17
CA PHE A 92 -15.72 15.06 -16.93
C PHE A 92 -15.38 15.44 -18.38
N HIS A 93 -14.09 15.45 -18.73
CA HIS A 93 -13.62 15.89 -20.05
C HIS A 93 -13.47 14.70 -21.01
N ALA A 94 -14.02 14.84 -22.21
CA ALA A 94 -14.04 13.82 -23.26
C ALA A 94 -12.85 13.90 -24.25
N ASP A 95 -11.90 14.80 -24.03
CA ASP A 95 -10.74 15.08 -24.90
C ASP A 95 -9.46 14.35 -24.45
N ARG A 96 -9.57 13.41 -23.51
CA ARG A 96 -8.44 12.63 -22.97
C ARG A 96 -8.89 11.28 -22.44
N PHE A 97 -7.95 10.35 -22.22
CA PHE A 97 -8.26 9.05 -21.65
C PHE A 97 -8.86 9.18 -20.25
N LYS A 98 -9.90 8.39 -19.99
CA LYS A 98 -10.52 8.29 -18.66
C LYS A 98 -9.52 7.68 -17.69
N ARG A 99 -9.21 8.38 -16.59
CA ARG A 99 -8.31 7.86 -15.55
C ARG A 99 -9.06 6.84 -14.69
N VAL A 100 -8.85 5.57 -14.97
CA VAL A 100 -9.45 4.42 -14.26
C VAL A 100 -8.49 3.74 -13.28
N HIS A 101 -7.33 4.34 -13.02
CA HIS A 101 -6.33 3.73 -12.14
C HIS A 101 -5.69 4.73 -11.19
N GLU A 102 -4.99 4.18 -10.21
CA GLU A 102 -4.09 4.86 -9.28
C GLU A 102 -2.88 3.97 -9.02
N LEU A 103 -1.75 4.57 -8.68
CA LEU A 103 -0.53 3.83 -8.37
C LEU A 103 -0.40 3.65 -6.86
N ALA A 104 0.12 2.51 -6.44
CA ALA A 104 0.76 2.31 -5.15
C ALA A 104 2.22 1.95 -5.43
N VAL A 105 3.16 2.68 -4.84
CA VAL A 105 4.60 2.51 -5.11
C VAL A 105 5.30 2.11 -3.84
N GLN A 106 6.06 1.02 -3.90
CA GLN A 106 6.89 0.53 -2.81
C GLN A 106 8.26 1.20 -2.85
N PHE A 107 8.65 1.75 -1.72
CA PHE A 107 9.98 2.27 -1.43
C PHE A 107 10.60 1.50 -0.27
N TYR A 108 11.93 1.43 -0.24
CA TYR A 108 12.70 0.81 0.85
C TYR A 108 14.01 1.56 1.09
N PRO A 109 14.64 1.40 2.28
CA PRO A 109 15.94 1.99 2.58
C PRO A 109 16.99 1.66 1.50
N ALA A 110 17.59 2.69 0.90
CA ALA A 110 18.52 2.54 -0.22
C ALA A 110 19.81 1.79 0.18
N GLU A 111 20.20 1.87 1.44
CA GLU A 111 21.34 1.16 2.03
C GLU A 111 21.09 -0.33 2.26
N THR A 112 19.83 -0.77 2.26
CA THR A 112 19.48 -2.17 2.47
C THR A 112 19.41 -2.90 1.14
N THR A 113 19.99 -4.11 1.07
CA THR A 113 19.92 -4.94 -0.13
C THR A 113 18.52 -5.52 -0.26
N TRP A 114 17.98 -5.60 -1.48
CA TRP A 114 16.63 -6.14 -1.72
C TRP A 114 16.39 -7.52 -1.09
N ARG A 115 17.41 -8.38 -1.06
CA ARG A 115 17.31 -9.71 -0.46
C ARG A 115 17.00 -9.72 1.05
N ASP A 116 17.28 -8.61 1.73
CA ASP A 116 17.11 -8.43 3.17
C ASP A 116 15.81 -7.70 3.49
N ILE A 117 15.16 -7.09 2.48
CA ILE A 117 13.85 -6.47 2.65
C ILE A 117 12.81 -7.54 2.89
N TYR A 118 11.96 -7.34 3.90
CA TYR A 118 10.82 -8.23 4.11
C TYR A 118 9.87 -8.09 2.92
N ASN A 119 9.69 -9.18 2.18
CA ASN A 119 8.81 -9.24 1.03
C ASN A 119 8.19 -10.63 0.90
N ASP A 120 6.92 -10.76 1.32
CA ASP A 120 6.18 -12.00 1.17
C ASP A 120 5.42 -12.05 -0.17
N VAL A 121 5.65 -13.12 -0.91
CA VAL A 121 5.17 -13.28 -2.28
C VAL A 121 3.69 -13.60 -2.26
N GLN A 122 2.87 -12.67 -2.75
CA GLN A 122 1.43 -12.87 -2.86
C GLN A 122 1.10 -13.64 -4.14
N THR A 123 0.10 -14.53 -4.02
CA THR A 123 -0.34 -15.38 -5.12
C THR A 123 -1.86 -15.35 -5.29
N THR A 124 -2.32 -15.69 -6.49
CA THR A 124 -3.73 -15.81 -6.85
C THR A 124 -4.08 -17.25 -7.22
N PRO A 125 -5.28 -17.73 -6.89
CA PRO A 125 -5.72 -19.09 -7.22
C PRO A 125 -6.22 -19.24 -8.66
N ASP A 126 -5.88 -18.31 -9.56
CA ASP A 126 -6.44 -18.18 -10.93
C ASP A 126 -5.79 -19.11 -11.96
N ALA A 127 -5.09 -20.16 -11.53
CA ALA A 127 -4.50 -21.12 -12.46
C ALA A 127 -5.59 -21.93 -13.16
N THR A 128 -5.91 -21.52 -14.39
CA THR A 128 -6.57 -22.41 -15.34
C THR A 128 -5.53 -23.41 -15.85
N ALA A 129 -5.81 -24.71 -15.76
CA ALA A 129 -5.00 -25.73 -16.42
C ALA A 129 -4.88 -25.38 -17.91
N ARG A 130 -3.66 -25.18 -18.40
CA ARG A 130 -3.41 -24.83 -19.81
C ARG A 130 -2.41 -25.80 -20.40
N THR A 131 -2.75 -26.38 -21.55
CA THR A 131 -1.80 -27.12 -22.38
C THR A 131 -0.69 -26.17 -22.84
N VAL A 132 0.45 -26.19 -22.16
CA VAL A 132 1.59 -25.31 -22.46
C VAL A 132 2.26 -25.79 -23.75
N ARG A 133 2.05 -25.07 -24.86
CA ARG A 133 3.02 -25.12 -25.98
C ARG A 133 4.27 -24.38 -25.53
N ARG A 134 5.37 -25.12 -25.37
CA ARG A 134 6.70 -24.62 -24.98
C ARG A 134 7.15 -23.56 -25.99
N LYS A 135 6.84 -22.29 -25.75
CA LYS A 135 7.38 -21.19 -26.56
C LYS A 135 8.87 -21.06 -26.24
N ARG A 136 9.69 -20.99 -27.28
CA ARG A 136 11.12 -20.67 -27.20
C ARG A 136 11.26 -19.36 -26.42
N ARG A 137 12.12 -19.31 -25.40
CA ARG A 137 12.39 -18.09 -24.64
C ARG A 137 12.74 -16.98 -25.63
N PRO A 138 12.02 -15.83 -25.62
CA PRO A 138 12.37 -14.75 -26.50
C PRO A 138 13.74 -14.16 -26.08
N PRO A 139 14.61 -13.79 -27.03
CA PRO A 139 16.03 -13.49 -26.78
C PRO A 139 16.32 -12.19 -26.01
N HIS A 140 15.30 -11.44 -25.59
CA HIS A 140 15.48 -10.12 -24.96
C HIS A 140 15.66 -10.15 -23.44
N THR A 141 15.45 -11.29 -22.78
CA THR A 141 15.84 -11.49 -21.38
C THR A 141 17.23 -12.11 -21.37
N GLY A 142 18.26 -11.34 -21.03
CA GLY A 142 19.64 -11.82 -20.87
C GLY A 142 19.79 -12.93 -19.82
N LYS A 143 21.01 -13.18 -19.34
CA LYS A 143 21.23 -14.10 -18.20
C LYS A 143 20.67 -13.47 -16.91
N ILE A 144 19.38 -13.59 -16.71
CA ILE A 144 18.72 -13.27 -15.45
C ILE A 144 18.80 -14.54 -14.60
N ASP A 145 19.50 -14.47 -13.47
CA ASP A 145 19.53 -15.55 -12.48
C ASP A 145 18.09 -15.90 -12.08
N ALA A 146 17.76 -17.18 -12.15
CA ALA A 146 16.40 -17.66 -11.96
C ALA A 146 15.96 -17.46 -10.50
N GLY A 147 14.98 -16.58 -10.27
CA GLY A 147 14.27 -16.51 -8.99
C GLY A 147 13.54 -17.82 -8.67
N HIS A 148 13.44 -18.14 -7.37
CA HIS A 148 12.97 -19.41 -6.81
C HIS A 148 11.47 -19.73 -7.00
N TYR A 149 10.73 -19.02 -7.86
CA TYR A 149 9.32 -19.32 -8.08
C TYR A 149 9.14 -20.39 -9.18
N VAL A 150 8.74 -21.60 -8.78
CA VAL A 150 8.34 -22.68 -9.68
C VAL A 150 6.82 -22.70 -9.77
N SER A 151 6.29 -22.35 -10.94
CA SER A 151 4.85 -22.40 -11.19
C SER A 151 4.42 -23.82 -11.54
N HIS A 152 3.48 -24.37 -10.78
CA HIS A 152 2.85 -25.66 -11.07
C HIS A 152 1.54 -25.44 -11.84
N ASP A 153 1.24 -26.31 -12.81
CA ASP A 153 -0.05 -26.23 -13.51
C ASP A 153 -1.18 -26.52 -12.52
N GLY A 154 -2.21 -25.67 -12.52
CA GLY A 154 -3.25 -25.67 -11.48
C GLY A 154 -2.83 -25.14 -10.10
N GLY A 155 -1.56 -24.78 -9.88
CA GLY A 155 -1.07 -24.17 -8.63
C GLY A 155 -1.19 -22.64 -8.62
N PRO A 156 -1.11 -21.99 -7.44
CA PRO A 156 -1.32 -20.54 -7.32
C PRO A 156 -0.29 -19.76 -8.15
N ARG A 157 -0.74 -18.71 -8.84
CA ARG A 157 0.10 -17.86 -9.71
C ARG A 157 0.64 -16.66 -8.95
N LEU A 158 1.82 -16.17 -9.32
CA LEU A 158 2.30 -14.87 -8.82
C LEU A 158 1.25 -13.79 -9.10
N MET A 159 0.92 -13.02 -8.07
CA MET A 159 0.02 -11.88 -8.22
C MET A 159 0.61 -10.89 -9.22
N ARG A 160 -0.24 -10.34 -10.08
CA ARG A 160 0.15 -9.37 -11.12
C ARG A 160 0.19 -7.97 -10.53
N SER A 161 1.06 -7.11 -11.07
CA SER A 161 1.17 -5.70 -10.66
C SER A 161 0.00 -4.83 -11.09
N VAL A 162 -0.91 -5.32 -11.95
CA VAL A 162 -2.18 -4.65 -12.27
C VAL A 162 -3.29 -5.38 -11.54
N ILE A 163 -3.87 -4.72 -10.53
CA ILE A 163 -4.87 -5.29 -9.64
C ILE A 163 -6.20 -4.56 -9.85
N TYR A 164 -7.20 -5.29 -10.34
CA TYR A 164 -8.55 -4.80 -10.44
C TYR A 164 -9.29 -4.98 -9.11
N LEU A 165 -9.66 -3.85 -8.48
CA LEU A 165 -10.53 -3.83 -7.30
C LEU A 165 -11.51 -2.67 -7.41
N ARG A 166 -12.77 -2.92 -7.11
CA ARG A 166 -13.79 -1.86 -7.14
C ARG A 166 -13.48 -0.81 -6.07
N ASN A 167 -13.59 0.47 -6.43
CA ASN A 167 -13.53 1.57 -5.47
C ASN A 167 -14.75 1.56 -4.53
N CYS A 168 -14.67 2.28 -3.41
CA CYS A 168 -15.70 2.27 -2.36
C CYS A 168 -16.87 3.24 -2.60
N HIS A 169 -17.10 3.75 -3.83
CA HIS A 169 -18.15 4.74 -4.09
C HIS A 169 -19.53 4.26 -3.62
N GLY A 170 -20.26 5.13 -2.89
CA GLY A 170 -21.60 4.85 -2.37
C GLY A 170 -21.65 4.05 -1.07
N ARG A 171 -20.50 3.61 -0.53
CA ARG A 171 -20.39 2.92 0.77
C ARG A 171 -19.25 3.44 1.65
N ALA A 172 -18.44 4.36 1.12
CA ALA A 172 -17.24 4.84 1.79
C ALA A 172 -17.58 5.81 2.93
N ILE A 173 -16.79 5.71 4.00
CA ILE A 173 -16.83 6.67 5.12
C ILE A 173 -16.10 7.96 4.74
N HIS A 174 -15.15 7.87 3.79
CA HIS A 174 -14.39 8.99 3.22
C HIS A 174 -14.44 8.97 1.68
N PRO A 175 -14.52 10.12 0.98
CA PRO A 175 -14.62 10.17 -0.49
C PRO A 175 -13.52 9.45 -1.26
N THR A 176 -12.31 9.34 -0.69
CA THR A 176 -11.12 8.76 -1.32
C THR A 176 -10.71 7.40 -0.75
N GLU A 177 -11.61 6.73 -0.03
CA GLU A 177 -11.32 5.46 0.65
C GLU A 177 -10.76 4.38 -0.31
N LYS A 178 -9.63 3.81 0.12
CA LYS A 178 -9.00 2.66 -0.52
C LYS A 178 -9.69 1.35 -0.09
N PRO A 179 -9.93 0.38 -0.99
CA PRO A 179 -10.49 -0.90 -0.61
C PRO A 179 -9.57 -1.64 0.37
N ALA A 180 -10.12 -2.09 1.51
CA ALA A 180 -9.34 -2.83 2.52
C ALA A 180 -8.61 -4.05 1.92
N ALA A 181 -9.23 -4.75 0.96
CA ALA A 181 -8.59 -5.87 0.26
C ALA A 181 -7.33 -5.48 -0.53
N LEU A 182 -7.27 -4.27 -1.09
CA LEU A 182 -6.04 -3.79 -1.74
C LEU A 182 -4.95 -3.55 -0.69
N LEU A 183 -5.32 -2.90 0.42
CA LEU A 183 -4.40 -2.60 1.50
C LEU A 183 -3.87 -3.87 2.15
N GLU A 184 -4.72 -4.88 2.34
CA GLU A 184 -4.35 -6.18 2.88
C GLU A 184 -3.29 -6.87 2.02
N ILE A 185 -3.41 -6.82 0.68
CA ILE A 185 -2.38 -7.35 -0.23
C ILE A 185 -1.03 -6.68 0.05
N LEU A 186 -0.99 -5.35 0.08
CA LEU A 186 0.25 -4.59 0.33
C LEU A 186 0.82 -4.86 1.72
N ILE A 187 -0.05 -4.93 2.74
CA ILE A 187 0.32 -5.22 4.13
C ILE A 187 0.91 -6.62 4.24
N ARG A 188 0.29 -7.63 3.64
CA ARG A 188 0.80 -9.00 3.66
C ARG A 188 2.14 -9.11 2.94
N THR A 189 2.31 -8.39 1.82
CA THR A 189 3.60 -8.33 1.11
C THR A 189 4.71 -7.74 1.96
N SER A 190 4.45 -6.66 2.70
CA SER A 190 5.54 -5.82 3.24
C SER A 190 5.60 -5.72 4.76
N CYS A 191 4.69 -6.37 5.48
CA CYS A 191 4.69 -6.40 6.94
C CYS A 191 4.56 -7.86 7.46
N PRO A 192 5.49 -8.33 8.29
CA PRO A 192 5.39 -9.65 8.90
C PRO A 192 4.14 -9.76 9.77
N GLU A 193 3.68 -10.99 9.99
CA GLU A 193 2.60 -11.25 10.95
C GLU A 193 2.99 -10.74 12.34
N GLY A 194 2.04 -10.09 13.04
CA GLY A 194 2.31 -9.37 14.29
C GLY A 194 3.16 -8.10 14.16
N GLY A 195 3.70 -7.80 12.97
CA GLY A 195 4.46 -6.59 12.65
C GLY A 195 3.63 -5.32 12.79
N LEU A 196 4.31 -4.18 12.88
CA LEU A 196 3.68 -2.86 13.05
C LEU A 196 3.58 -2.12 11.72
N VAL A 197 2.33 -1.78 11.35
CA VAL A 197 2.01 -0.88 10.25
C VAL A 197 1.74 0.52 10.81
N GLY A 198 2.44 1.52 10.27
CA GLY A 198 2.17 2.94 10.50
C GLY A 198 1.40 3.56 9.33
N ASP A 199 0.30 4.25 9.59
CA ASP A 199 -0.52 4.92 8.56
C ASP A 199 -0.76 6.39 8.91
N TRP A 200 0.04 7.26 8.32
CA TRP A 200 0.17 8.65 8.76
C TRP A 200 -0.77 9.62 8.03
N PHE A 201 -1.66 9.08 7.21
CA PHE A 201 -2.73 9.78 6.51
C PHE A 201 -3.99 8.90 6.54
N ALA A 202 -4.42 8.53 7.75
CA ALA A 202 -5.28 7.37 7.97
C ALA A 202 -6.68 7.48 7.34
N GLY A 203 -7.19 8.70 7.15
CA GLY A 203 -8.49 8.93 6.52
C GLY A 203 -9.58 8.11 7.21
N SER A 204 -10.27 7.27 6.45
CA SER A 204 -11.35 6.42 7.01
C SER A 204 -10.88 5.23 7.85
N GLY A 205 -9.59 4.99 8.02
CA GLY A 205 -9.05 3.87 8.80
C GLY A 205 -9.10 2.51 8.10
N ALA A 206 -9.22 2.48 6.78
CA ALA A 206 -9.27 1.24 6.00
C ALA A 206 -8.01 0.37 6.15
N ALA A 207 -6.83 0.99 6.34
CA ALA A 207 -5.60 0.27 6.61
C ALA A 207 -5.61 -0.44 7.97
N GLY A 208 -6.23 0.19 8.98
CA GLY A 208 -6.40 -0.41 10.31
C GLY A 208 -7.34 -1.61 10.29
N GLU A 209 -8.40 -1.56 9.48
CA GLU A 209 -9.25 -2.73 9.19
C GLU A 209 -8.44 -3.85 8.53
N ALA A 210 -7.69 -3.55 7.48
CA ALA A 210 -6.85 -4.53 6.79
C ALA A 210 -5.80 -5.15 7.73
N CYS A 211 -5.18 -4.36 8.61
CA CYS A 211 -4.27 -4.86 9.63
C CYS A 211 -4.97 -5.80 10.62
N ARG A 212 -6.21 -5.48 11.03
CA ARG A 212 -6.98 -6.32 11.95
C ARG A 212 -7.28 -7.68 11.33
N LEU A 213 -7.75 -7.67 10.08
CA LEU A 213 -8.10 -8.89 9.35
C LEU A 213 -6.88 -9.77 9.08
N SER A 214 -5.71 -9.16 8.91
CA SER A 214 -4.47 -9.86 8.59
C SER A 214 -3.55 -10.12 9.80
N GLY A 215 -3.98 -9.83 11.04
CA GLY A 215 -3.18 -10.12 12.24
C GLY A 215 -1.93 -9.23 12.40
N ARG A 216 -1.95 -7.99 11.90
CA ARG A 216 -0.88 -7.00 12.08
C ARG A 216 -1.25 -6.00 13.17
N ARG A 217 -0.24 -5.42 13.83
CA ARG A 217 -0.42 -4.26 14.70
C ARG A 217 -0.53 -3.01 13.83
N TYR A 218 -1.31 -2.05 14.29
CA TYR A 218 -1.57 -0.82 13.54
C TYR A 218 -1.59 0.40 14.46
N ILE A 219 -0.92 1.45 13.98
CA ILE A 219 -1.07 2.81 14.45
C ILE A 219 -1.27 3.74 13.25
N GLY A 220 -2.27 4.61 13.33
CA GLY A 220 -2.48 5.64 12.32
C GLY A 220 -2.66 7.01 12.92
N CYS A 221 -2.59 8.04 12.08
CA CYS A 221 -2.78 9.43 12.45
C CYS A 221 -3.72 10.11 11.43
N GLU A 222 -4.69 10.85 11.95
CA GLU A 222 -5.60 11.67 11.16
C GLU A 222 -5.68 13.07 11.76
N ILE A 223 -5.57 14.09 10.92
CA ILE A 223 -5.49 15.49 11.37
C ILE A 223 -6.87 16.03 11.75
N ASP A 224 -7.92 15.55 11.08
CA ASP A 224 -9.30 15.90 11.37
C ASP A 224 -9.84 15.04 12.54
N PRO A 225 -10.22 15.63 13.69
CA PRO A 225 -10.72 14.88 14.85
C PRO A 225 -11.99 14.06 14.57
N ASP A 226 -12.91 14.59 13.75
CA ASP A 226 -14.16 13.91 13.42
C ASP A 226 -13.90 12.71 12.50
N MET A 227 -12.96 12.86 11.56
CA MET A 227 -12.52 11.74 10.72
C MET A 227 -11.77 10.68 11.53
N ALA A 228 -10.90 11.11 12.44
CA ALA A 228 -10.18 10.21 13.34
C ALA A 228 -11.15 9.35 14.16
N GLU A 229 -12.24 9.94 14.66
CA GLU A 229 -13.25 9.21 15.41
C GLU A 229 -14.01 8.19 14.55
N ARG A 230 -14.36 8.57 13.32
CA ARG A 230 -14.96 7.63 12.35
C ARG A 230 -14.02 6.46 12.02
N ALA A 231 -12.73 6.73 11.87
CA ALA A 231 -11.72 5.70 11.65
C ALA A 231 -11.61 4.74 12.84
N ARG A 232 -11.62 5.26 14.07
CA ARG A 232 -11.66 4.42 15.30
C ARG A 232 -12.89 3.54 15.33
N ALA A 233 -14.07 4.11 15.07
CA ALA A 233 -15.33 3.39 15.06
C ALA A 233 -15.32 2.27 14.01
N ARG A 234 -14.85 2.55 12.78
CA ARG A 234 -14.68 1.53 11.73
C ARG A 234 -13.83 0.38 12.24
N ILE A 235 -12.60 0.67 12.70
CA ILE A 235 -11.65 -0.37 13.12
C ILE A 235 -12.22 -1.17 14.30
N ALA A 236 -12.94 -0.53 15.23
CA ALA A 236 -13.54 -1.19 16.39
C ALA A 236 -14.58 -2.25 16.01
N THR A 237 -15.35 -2.02 14.93
CA THR A 237 -16.37 -2.97 14.45
C THR A 237 -15.80 -4.23 13.77
N VAL A 238 -14.51 -4.22 13.42
CA VAL A 238 -13.86 -5.36 12.78
C VAL A 238 -13.53 -6.41 13.85
N LEU A 239 -14.22 -7.55 13.79
CA LEU A 239 -13.85 -8.71 14.60
C LEU A 239 -12.56 -9.33 14.03
N PRO A 240 -11.53 -9.58 14.86
CA PRO A 240 -10.34 -10.25 14.39
C PRO A 240 -10.71 -11.68 13.97
N PHE A 241 -10.16 -12.13 12.85
CA PHE A 241 -10.19 -13.55 12.51
C PHE A 241 -9.48 -14.30 13.64
N HIS A 242 -10.23 -15.11 14.38
CA HIS A 242 -9.63 -16.13 15.23
C HIS A 242 -9.47 -17.33 14.30
N ASP A 243 -8.23 -17.63 13.91
CA ASP A 243 -7.95 -18.98 13.42
C ASP A 243 -8.38 -19.91 14.55
N GLY A 244 -9.40 -20.74 14.28
CA GLY A 244 -9.93 -21.72 15.22
C GLY A 244 -8.90 -22.80 15.51
N GLY A 245 -7.82 -22.44 16.20
CA GLY A 245 -6.89 -23.38 16.82
C GLY A 245 -7.66 -24.22 17.84
N PRO A 246 -7.41 -25.54 17.91
CA PRO A 246 -8.18 -26.42 18.75
C PRO A 246 -7.99 -26.02 20.22
N SER A 247 -9.13 -25.80 20.88
CA SER A 247 -9.27 -25.76 22.35
C SER A 247 -8.77 -27.05 22.99
#